data_AF-A0A821NF88-F1
#
_entry.id   AF-A0A821NF88-F1
#
_cell.length_a   1.000
_cell.length_b   1.000
_cell.length_c   1.000
_cell.angle_alpha   90.00
_cell.angle_beta   90.00
_cell.angle_gamma   90.00
#
_symmetry.space_group_name_H-M   'P 1'
#
loop_
_entity.id
_entity.type
_entity.pdbx_description
1 polymer ?
#
loop_
_entity_poly.entity_id
_entity_poly.type
_entity_poly.pdbx_seq_one_letter_code
_entity_poly.pdbx_strand_id
1 'polypeptide(L)'
;MTNGILSSEKHDLRNLYPIAEDIPLLSNNDFQRTSSNESILLSIENHETQYTIDFILVYEETLNDDDDDDNNNNNNNNIDSFEYAQKAMRKNFEANLQHYGLILNYRKFPLKNQRQRVFVLITTPFEKLLEMCEITRTYLPLDRINPVLRQLLNYPTLTYGLPKIFLPDSIVFEENRKRSNYVFYPYSKRLHNKFARHFMYYNSRMNRKDNIFTIAQRTRLTFEILSRMPLLPAITKRFHPTIILNDSNLSNKLYSSTTTFESLTINLAPSTRVSFSSIPHDDIISKLNEFNRHPITKVLSSHQYAYGINILIKIGIYLTAYPPHEQCHSKLIINYNETLNTRELLYLYWAQIKHIFKVQPIELIRAYFGENVALYFVYLGWYTYMLILPSIIGCIVVSYSIINAFFDIPTLETCNDSNISKEYLCPQRTRKKYVSISNECHTKRFSTMFDNYSTHMFGVFMIFWILCLRRFWQRYLARFQYQWNAYEDQRRHELTRSSFLIQSTKPKINRINGIEEPFIPLWIIFIYRCLSFFVMLIFIGLSALNIVLMLYIRLKLFKIFHSIKYELVKENSFIIISIITSTISLIISVILDFTFTYIANLMTEFERHRYQSNFDASLTLKLF
;
A
#
# COMPACT_ATOMS: atom_id res chain seq x y z
N MET A 1 -22.53 36.89 -0.35
CA MET A 1 -22.37 36.61 1.09
C MET A 1 -21.93 35.15 1.21
N THR A 2 -20.79 34.71 0.66
CA THR A 2 -19.37 35.03 0.98
C THR A 2 -19.05 34.94 2.47
N ASN A 3 -18.28 33.89 2.79
CA ASN A 3 -17.51 33.59 4.01
C ASN A 3 -18.24 32.85 5.14
N GLY A 4 -17.84 31.58 5.31
CA GLY A 4 -18.12 30.77 6.50
C GLY A 4 -18.45 29.33 6.13
N ILE A 5 -17.76 28.38 6.75
CA ILE A 5 -17.93 26.91 6.63
C ILE A 5 -17.10 26.27 5.50
N LEU A 6 -15.78 26.27 5.69
CA LEU A 6 -14.87 25.29 5.10
C LEU A 6 -13.85 24.87 6.17
N SER A 7 -14.28 24.02 7.10
CA SER A 7 -13.36 23.32 7.99
C SER A 7 -14.02 22.04 8.52
N SER A 8 -13.46 20.91 8.10
CA SER A 8 -13.53 19.58 8.73
C SER A 8 -13.89 18.51 7.70
N GLU A 9 -12.91 18.08 6.91
CA GLU A 9 -12.85 16.73 6.35
C GLU A 9 -11.43 16.50 5.77
N LYS A 10 -10.50 16.16 6.67
CA LYS A 10 -9.23 15.49 6.34
C LYS A 10 -9.29 14.13 7.02
N HIS A 11 -9.99 13.17 6.42
CA HIS A 11 -9.86 11.77 6.83
C HIS A 11 -8.66 11.15 6.12
N ASP A 12 -7.60 10.98 6.91
CA ASP A 12 -6.69 9.84 7.01
C ASP A 12 -6.52 8.88 5.81
N LEU A 13 -5.55 9.22 4.96
CA LEU A 13 -4.66 8.27 4.27
C LEU A 13 -3.40 7.97 5.12
N ARG A 14 -3.43 8.24 6.44
CA ARG A 14 -2.26 8.23 7.34
C ARG A 14 -1.84 6.85 7.88
N ASN A 15 -2.64 5.80 7.70
CA ASN A 15 -2.39 4.50 8.36
C ASN A 15 -1.69 3.42 7.51
N LEU A 16 -1.17 3.74 6.32
CA LEU A 16 -0.44 2.78 5.47
C LEU A 16 1.09 2.95 5.47
N TYR A 17 1.62 3.97 6.14
CA TYR A 17 3.06 4.17 6.34
C TYR A 17 3.28 4.84 7.71
N PRO A 18 4.11 4.29 8.61
CA PRO A 18 4.48 5.00 9.82
C PRO A 18 5.45 6.12 9.42
N ILE A 19 4.91 7.32 9.20
CA ILE A 19 5.69 8.55 9.21
C ILE A 19 5.88 8.91 10.69
N ALA A 20 7.13 9.06 11.09
CA ALA A 20 7.51 9.53 12.41
C ALA A 20 6.89 10.90 12.70
N GLU A 21 5.97 10.98 13.66
CA GLU A 21 5.61 12.23 14.33
C GLU A 21 6.00 12.08 15.80
N ASP A 22 7.16 12.66 16.14
CA ASP A 22 7.47 13.29 17.42
C ASP A 22 8.50 14.39 17.11
N ILE A 23 8.02 15.53 16.61
CA ILE A 23 8.82 16.75 16.46
C ILE A 23 8.12 17.83 17.30
N PRO A 24 8.75 18.38 18.35
CA PRO A 24 8.17 19.47 19.11
C PRO A 24 8.16 20.74 18.27
N LEU A 25 7.05 21.48 18.35
CA LEU A 25 6.82 22.78 17.71
C LEU A 25 7.95 23.78 18.00
N LEU A 26 8.83 24.01 17.03
CA LEU A 26 9.80 25.11 17.02
C LEU A 26 9.22 26.34 16.30
N SER A 27 9.48 27.51 16.86
CA SER A 27 8.90 28.81 16.50
C SER A 27 9.43 29.38 15.18
N ASN A 28 8.63 30.25 14.55
CA ASN A 28 8.76 30.78 13.19
C ASN A 28 10.10 31.48 12.82
N ASN A 29 11.00 31.74 13.76
CA ASN A 29 12.26 32.43 13.48
C ASN A 29 13.42 31.48 13.12
N ASP A 30 13.29 30.17 13.37
CA ASP A 30 14.31 29.17 12.99
C ASP A 30 14.13 28.65 11.54
N PHE A 31 12.99 28.93 10.90
CA PHE A 31 12.67 28.48 9.54
C PHE A 31 13.59 29.07 8.45
N GLN A 32 14.22 30.22 8.73
CA GLN A 32 15.18 30.84 7.80
C GLN A 32 16.61 30.30 7.94
N ARG A 33 16.96 29.62 9.05
CA ARG A 33 18.27 28.98 9.22
C ARG A 33 18.26 27.47 8.97
N THR A 34 17.11 26.80 9.02
CA THR A 34 16.97 25.37 8.67
C THR A 34 16.79 25.14 7.16
N SER A 35 16.25 26.12 6.42
CA SER A 35 16.06 26.02 4.96
C SER A 35 17.37 25.99 4.17
N SER A 36 18.47 26.52 4.70
CA SER A 36 19.78 26.42 4.06
C SER A 36 20.40 25.02 4.20
N ASN A 37 20.14 24.30 5.30
CA ASN A 37 20.79 23.01 5.58
C ASN A 37 19.96 21.80 5.10
N GLU A 38 18.62 21.89 5.03
CA GLU A 38 17.78 20.87 4.37
C GLU A 38 17.94 20.86 2.84
N SER A 39 18.31 22.00 2.26
CA SER A 39 18.64 22.09 0.82
C SER A 39 19.85 21.23 0.42
N ILE A 40 20.72 20.89 1.38
CA ILE A 40 21.92 20.07 1.19
C ILE A 40 21.58 18.57 1.18
N LEU A 41 20.47 18.16 1.80
CA LEU A 41 20.02 16.76 1.83
C LEU A 41 19.45 16.33 0.47
N LEU A 42 19.06 17.29 -0.37
CA LEU A 42 18.25 17.08 -1.57
C LEU A 42 19.02 17.09 -2.89
N SER A 43 20.35 17.21 -2.92
CA SER A 43 21.12 16.96 -4.15
C SER A 43 21.08 15.47 -4.50
N ILE A 44 20.01 15.06 -5.20
CA ILE A 44 19.84 13.71 -5.76
C ILE A 44 20.73 13.52 -7.00
N GLU A 45 21.31 14.60 -7.53
CA GLU A 45 22.50 14.51 -8.36
C GLU A 45 23.69 15.05 -7.56
N ASN A 46 24.49 14.15 -7.00
CA ASN A 46 25.92 14.44 -6.94
C ASN A 46 26.33 14.65 -8.41
N HIS A 47 26.58 15.88 -8.83
CA HIS A 47 27.20 16.16 -10.14
C HIS A 47 28.53 15.38 -10.33
N GLU A 48 29.07 14.81 -9.25
CA GLU A 48 30.28 13.99 -9.23
C GLU A 48 30.04 12.47 -9.39
N THR A 49 28.81 11.94 -9.23
CA THR A 49 28.55 10.49 -9.38
C THR A 49 27.37 10.23 -10.31
N GLN A 50 27.66 9.58 -11.44
CA GLN A 50 26.78 9.25 -12.57
C GLN A 50 25.60 8.29 -12.25
N TYR A 51 25.27 8.06 -10.97
CA TYR A 51 24.43 6.95 -10.52
C TYR A 51 23.15 7.41 -9.81
N THR A 52 22.02 6.76 -10.11
CA THR A 52 20.71 7.03 -9.48
C THR A 52 20.56 6.29 -8.16
N ILE A 53 20.17 6.99 -7.10
CA ILE A 53 19.91 6.39 -5.77
C ILE A 53 18.61 5.59 -5.83
N ASP A 54 18.67 4.30 -5.51
CA ASP A 54 17.51 3.40 -5.58
C ASP A 54 16.84 3.18 -4.22
N PHE A 55 17.60 3.20 -3.13
CA PHE A 55 17.08 2.96 -1.78
C PHE A 55 17.89 3.70 -0.72
N ILE A 56 17.25 4.05 0.40
CA ILE A 56 17.90 4.71 1.54
C ILE A 56 17.66 3.89 2.79
N LEU A 57 18.73 3.58 3.52
CA LEU A 57 18.66 3.02 4.88
C LEU A 57 19.00 4.10 5.89
N VAL A 58 18.28 4.13 7.01
CA VAL A 58 18.50 5.12 8.08
C VAL A 58 18.77 4.40 9.39
N TYR A 59 19.84 4.78 10.06
CA TYR A 59 20.14 4.36 11.42
C TYR A 59 20.73 5.51 12.24
N GLU A 60 20.74 5.33 13.56
CA GLU A 60 21.40 6.25 14.50
C GLU A 60 22.58 5.55 15.16
N GLU A 61 23.65 6.28 15.40
CA GLU A 61 24.86 5.82 16.08
C GLU A 61 25.33 6.90 17.05
N THR A 62 25.86 6.48 18.20
CA THR A 62 26.52 7.37 19.15
C THR A 62 27.87 7.82 18.60
N LEU A 63 28.22 9.09 18.82
CA LEU A 63 29.57 9.60 18.60
C LEU A 63 30.39 9.20 19.82
N ASN A 64 30.84 7.96 19.86
CA ASN A 64 31.91 7.60 20.78
C ASN A 64 33.20 8.12 20.14
N ASP A 65 33.93 8.95 20.87
CA ASP A 65 35.32 9.27 20.57
C ASP A 65 36.08 7.93 20.66
N ASP A 66 36.27 7.28 19.51
CA ASP A 66 37.17 6.13 19.39
C ASP A 66 38.59 6.69 19.62
N ASP A 67 39.02 6.69 20.89
CA ASP A 67 40.39 6.48 21.41
C ASP A 67 40.48 7.09 22.83
N ASP A 68 40.79 6.24 23.82
CA ASP A 68 41.09 6.57 25.23
C ASP A 68 39.90 6.81 26.20
N ASP A 69 39.43 5.73 26.85
CA ASP A 69 39.47 5.62 28.33
C ASP A 69 38.85 4.28 28.79
N ASP A 70 39.72 3.28 28.90
CA ASP A 70 39.50 2.15 29.81
C ASP A 70 39.50 2.70 31.24
N ASN A 71 38.32 3.02 31.81
CA ASN A 71 37.97 2.68 33.19
C ASN A 71 36.60 3.24 33.61
N ASN A 72 35.85 2.40 34.31
CA ASN A 72 34.62 2.64 35.07
C ASN A 72 33.29 2.62 34.31
N ASN A 73 32.61 1.46 34.30
CA ASN A 73 31.37 1.24 35.08
C ASN A 73 30.73 -0.11 34.73
N ASN A 74 30.67 -1.04 35.70
CA ASN A 74 30.12 -2.39 35.54
C ASN A 74 28.62 -2.46 35.19
N ASN A 75 27.89 -1.34 35.19
CA ASN A 75 26.50 -1.27 34.71
C ASN A 75 26.36 -0.75 33.26
N ASN A 76 27.39 -0.11 32.69
CA ASN A 76 27.39 0.35 31.29
C ASN A 76 27.79 -0.77 30.32
N ASN A 77 28.56 -1.77 30.78
CA ASN A 77 29.02 -2.91 29.98
C ASN A 77 27.89 -3.66 29.23
N ASN A 78 26.67 -3.68 29.77
CA ASN A 78 25.52 -4.38 29.15
C ASN A 78 24.88 -3.57 28.02
N ILE A 79 24.87 -2.24 28.12
CA ILE A 79 24.34 -1.35 27.09
C ILE A 79 25.36 -1.25 25.96
N ASP A 80 26.64 -1.11 26.30
CA ASP A 80 27.74 -1.01 25.35
C ASP A 80 27.92 -2.31 24.55
N SER A 81 27.71 -3.48 25.18
CA SER A 81 27.75 -4.77 24.49
C SER A 81 26.59 -4.99 23.51
N PHE A 82 25.38 -4.49 23.84
CA PHE A 82 24.24 -4.57 22.93
C PHE A 82 24.40 -3.63 21.72
N GLU A 83 24.85 -2.40 21.95
CA GLU A 83 25.14 -1.44 20.88
C GLU A 83 26.27 -1.94 19.97
N TYR A 84 27.30 -2.57 20.56
CA TYR A 84 28.36 -3.25 19.82
C TYR A 84 27.80 -4.39 18.94
N ALA A 85 26.93 -5.24 19.46
CA ALA A 85 26.33 -6.34 18.70
C ALA A 85 25.46 -5.82 17.54
N GLN A 86 24.68 -4.76 17.75
CA GLN A 86 23.90 -4.09 16.70
C GLN A 86 24.81 -3.50 15.60
N LYS A 87 25.89 -2.83 16.01
CA LYS A 87 26.92 -2.28 15.10
C LYS A 87 27.60 -3.37 14.29
N ALA A 88 27.92 -4.51 14.91
CA ALA A 88 28.50 -5.66 14.22
C ALA A 88 27.54 -6.28 13.20
N MET A 89 26.27 -6.52 13.56
CA MET A 89 25.26 -7.03 12.61
C MET A 89 25.03 -6.09 11.43
N ARG A 90 24.97 -4.79 11.69
CA ARG A 90 24.85 -3.76 10.65
C ARG A 90 26.02 -3.82 9.68
N LYS A 91 27.25 -3.79 10.18
CA LYS A 91 28.48 -3.86 9.37
C LYS A 91 28.52 -5.15 8.53
N ASN A 92 28.13 -6.29 9.09
CA ASN A 92 28.04 -7.55 8.35
C ASN A 92 27.02 -7.49 7.21
N PHE A 93 25.84 -6.92 7.46
CA PHE A 93 24.82 -6.77 6.42
C PHE A 93 25.29 -5.84 5.30
N GLU A 94 25.87 -4.68 5.63
CA GLU A 94 26.43 -3.75 4.65
C GLU A 94 27.58 -4.36 3.84
N ALA A 95 28.48 -5.12 4.49
CA ALA A 95 29.54 -5.85 3.81
C ALA A 95 28.98 -6.90 2.84
N ASN A 96 27.92 -7.62 3.23
CA ASN A 96 27.23 -8.56 2.35
C ASN A 96 26.61 -7.87 1.12
N LEU A 97 26.05 -6.66 1.28
CA LEU A 97 25.54 -5.85 0.17
C LEU A 97 26.65 -5.43 -0.79
N GLN A 98 27.78 -4.96 -0.26
CA GLN A 98 28.95 -4.59 -1.08
C GLN A 98 29.54 -5.81 -1.79
N HIS A 99 29.65 -6.95 -1.12
CA HIS A 99 30.13 -8.20 -1.70
C HIS A 99 29.23 -8.71 -2.83
N TYR A 100 27.91 -8.52 -2.73
CA TYR A 100 26.98 -8.82 -3.82
C TYR A 100 27.18 -7.89 -5.03
N GLY A 101 27.78 -6.72 -4.83
CA GLY A 101 28.07 -5.72 -5.85
C GLY A 101 27.15 -4.49 -5.81
N LEU A 102 26.54 -4.18 -4.66
CA LEU A 102 25.83 -2.91 -4.48
C LEU A 102 26.78 -1.79 -4.08
N ILE A 103 26.51 -0.58 -4.56
CA ILE A 103 27.28 0.61 -4.21
C ILE A 103 26.57 1.30 -3.04
N LEU A 104 27.28 1.44 -1.92
CA LEU A 104 26.79 2.10 -0.72
C LEU A 104 27.53 3.43 -0.52
N ASN A 105 26.80 4.53 -0.46
CA ASN A 105 27.32 5.85 -0.11
C ASN A 105 26.73 6.29 1.23
N TYR A 106 27.53 6.92 2.07
CA TYR A 106 27.13 7.29 3.43
C TYR A 106 27.03 8.81 3.56
N ARG A 107 25.92 9.30 4.10
CA ARG A 107 25.75 10.71 4.51
C ARG A 107 25.43 10.75 6.00
N LYS A 108 26.30 11.41 6.78
CA LYS A 108 26.17 11.52 8.25
C LYS A 108 25.67 12.90 8.63
N PHE A 109 24.73 12.97 9.56
CA PHE A 109 24.20 14.21 10.09
C PHE A 109 24.28 14.19 11.63
N PRO A 110 24.95 15.18 12.25
CA PRO A 110 25.00 15.26 13.71
C PRO A 110 23.62 15.65 14.28
N LEU A 111 23.22 15.00 15.37
CA LEU A 111 22.04 15.31 16.17
C LEU A 111 22.46 15.91 17.54
N LYS A 112 21.49 16.50 18.24
CA LYS A 112 21.66 16.89 19.66
C LYS A 112 21.92 15.63 20.50
N ASN A 113 22.73 15.73 21.56
CA ASN A 113 23.13 14.65 22.48
C ASN A 113 24.18 13.64 21.93
N GLN A 114 25.25 14.09 21.27
CA GLN A 114 26.35 13.20 20.79
C GLN A 114 25.85 12.00 19.96
N ARG A 115 24.75 12.15 19.24
CA ARG A 115 24.24 11.14 18.30
C ARG A 115 24.41 11.65 16.89
N GLN A 116 24.57 10.73 15.95
CA GLN A 116 24.56 11.02 14.52
C GLN A 116 23.55 10.11 13.83
N ARG A 117 22.81 10.68 12.89
CA ARG A 117 21.93 9.93 11.99
C ARG A 117 22.67 9.70 10.69
N VAL A 118 22.75 8.45 10.28
CA VAL A 118 23.45 8.03 9.08
C VAL A 118 22.43 7.57 8.05
N PHE A 119 22.54 8.14 6.86
CA PHE A 119 21.79 7.76 5.67
C PHE A 119 22.72 6.96 4.76
N VAL A 120 22.39 5.69 4.55
CA VAL A 120 23.08 4.82 3.60
C VAL A 120 22.30 4.87 2.28
N LEU A 121 22.88 5.50 1.28
CA LEU A 121 22.34 5.62 -0.07
C LEU A 121 22.79 4.39 -0.86
N ILE A 122 21.83 3.61 -1.32
CA ILE A 122 22.07 2.37 -2.07
C ILE A 122 21.83 2.65 -3.55
N THR A 123 22.84 2.34 -4.36
CA THR A 123 22.73 2.30 -5.82
C THR A 123 22.93 0.87 -6.28
N THR A 124 22.00 0.36 -7.09
CA THR A 124 22.14 -0.93 -7.75
C THR A 124 22.69 -0.76 -9.17
N PRO A 125 23.85 -1.36 -9.49
CA PRO A 125 24.35 -1.36 -10.85
C PRO A 125 23.42 -2.09 -11.81
N PHE A 126 23.43 -1.69 -13.08
CA PHE A 126 22.56 -2.22 -14.12
C PHE A 126 22.71 -3.75 -14.30
N GLU A 127 23.94 -4.27 -14.18
CA GLU A 127 24.21 -5.70 -14.27
C GLU A 127 23.51 -6.49 -13.16
N LYS A 128 23.45 -5.92 -11.96
CA LYS A 128 22.80 -6.54 -10.79
C LYS A 128 21.28 -6.48 -10.88
N LEU A 129 20.74 -5.42 -11.46
CA LEU A 129 19.31 -5.34 -11.79
C LEU A 129 18.91 -6.42 -12.81
N LEU A 130 19.73 -6.66 -13.83
CA LEU A 130 19.48 -7.70 -14.83
C LEU A 130 19.60 -9.11 -14.24
N GLU A 131 20.62 -9.36 -13.41
CA GLU A 131 20.76 -10.62 -12.67
C GLU A 131 19.50 -10.87 -11.83
N MET A 132 19.01 -9.85 -11.13
CA MET A 132 17.80 -9.98 -10.34
C MET A 132 16.55 -10.21 -11.20
N CYS A 133 16.44 -9.52 -12.35
CA CYS A 133 15.37 -9.71 -13.31
C CYS A 133 15.29 -11.15 -13.84
N GLU A 134 16.41 -11.83 -14.02
CA GLU A 134 16.43 -13.23 -14.45
C GLU A 134 15.87 -14.15 -13.35
N ILE A 135 16.24 -13.88 -12.09
CA ILE A 135 15.80 -14.66 -10.93
C ILE A 135 14.32 -14.42 -10.65
N THR A 136 13.86 -13.17 -10.75
CA THR A 136 12.46 -12.80 -10.56
C THR A 136 11.60 -13.05 -11.80
N ARG A 137 12.21 -13.45 -12.93
CA ARG A 137 11.59 -13.59 -14.26
C ARG A 137 10.81 -12.35 -14.68
N THR A 138 11.37 -11.16 -14.42
CA THR A 138 10.73 -9.90 -14.76
C THR A 138 10.59 -9.77 -16.27
N TYR A 139 9.40 -9.38 -16.72
CA TYR A 139 9.09 -9.15 -18.12
C TYR A 139 9.74 -7.86 -18.63
N LEU A 140 10.55 -7.99 -19.68
CA LEU A 140 11.16 -6.85 -20.38
C LEU A 140 10.69 -6.80 -21.84
N PRO A 141 10.68 -5.61 -22.46
CA PRO A 141 10.37 -5.49 -23.89
C PRO A 141 11.46 -6.17 -24.73
N LEU A 142 11.08 -7.17 -25.51
CA LEU A 142 11.99 -7.96 -26.33
C LEU A 142 12.18 -7.35 -27.73
N ASP A 143 11.08 -7.16 -28.46
CA ASP A 143 11.12 -6.62 -29.83
C ASP A 143 9.77 -6.00 -30.21
N ARG A 144 9.75 -5.23 -31.31
CA ARG A 144 8.52 -4.65 -31.83
C ARG A 144 7.61 -5.73 -32.43
N ILE A 145 6.31 -5.63 -32.15
CA ILE A 145 5.28 -6.44 -32.79
C ILE A 145 5.27 -6.16 -34.29
N ASN A 146 5.27 -7.22 -35.09
CA ASN A 146 5.22 -7.19 -36.54
C ASN A 146 4.01 -6.34 -37.00
N PRO A 147 4.16 -5.41 -37.96
CA PRO A 147 3.07 -4.56 -38.45
C PRO A 147 1.81 -5.34 -38.90
N VAL A 148 1.95 -6.56 -39.43
CA VAL A 148 0.82 -7.43 -39.82
C VAL A 148 0.06 -7.93 -38.59
N LEU A 149 0.78 -8.40 -37.57
CA LEU A 149 0.19 -8.82 -36.29
C LEU A 149 -0.45 -7.62 -35.55
N ARG A 150 0.16 -6.43 -35.66
CA ARG A 150 -0.41 -5.16 -35.17
C ARG A 150 -1.76 -4.88 -35.83
N GLN A 151 -1.91 -5.13 -37.13
CA GLN A 151 -3.17 -4.93 -37.85
C GLN A 151 -4.26 -5.91 -37.38
N LEU A 152 -3.88 -7.16 -37.08
CA LEU A 152 -4.79 -8.17 -36.51
C LEU A 152 -5.19 -7.86 -35.06
N LEU A 153 -4.27 -7.34 -34.24
CA LEU A 153 -4.57 -6.87 -32.88
C LEU A 153 -5.38 -5.56 -32.86
N ASN A 154 -5.32 -4.79 -33.94
CA ASN A 154 -6.06 -3.54 -34.13
C ASN A 154 -7.51 -3.75 -34.59
N TYR A 155 -8.02 -4.98 -34.67
CA TYR A 155 -9.44 -5.17 -34.93
C TYR A 155 -10.25 -4.45 -33.84
N PRO A 156 -11.17 -3.55 -34.21
CA PRO A 156 -12.05 -2.94 -33.24
C PRO A 156 -12.84 -4.09 -32.60
N THR A 157 -12.55 -4.39 -31.34
CA THR A 157 -13.37 -5.29 -30.56
C THR A 157 -14.79 -4.81 -30.70
N LEU A 158 -15.68 -5.70 -31.15
CA LEU A 158 -17.10 -5.47 -31.42
C LEU A 158 -17.73 -4.66 -30.26
N THR A 159 -17.72 -3.34 -30.41
CA THR A 159 -18.31 -2.34 -29.49
C THR A 159 -19.58 -1.77 -30.10
N TYR A 160 -20.14 -2.47 -31.10
CA TYR A 160 -21.43 -2.19 -31.70
C TYR A 160 -22.53 -2.73 -30.80
N GLY A 161 -22.88 -1.97 -29.76
CA GLY A 161 -24.09 -2.26 -28.97
C GLY A 161 -24.12 -1.61 -27.59
N LEU A 162 -22.97 -1.34 -26.98
CA LEU A 162 -22.87 -0.51 -25.77
C LEU A 162 -22.39 0.88 -26.21
N PRO A 163 -23.11 1.97 -25.89
CA PRO A 163 -22.65 3.29 -26.25
C PRO A 163 -21.25 3.51 -25.67
N LYS A 164 -20.40 4.24 -26.39
CA LYS A 164 -19.05 4.73 -25.97
C LYS A 164 -19.05 5.48 -24.61
N ILE A 165 -20.21 5.62 -23.98
CA ILE A 165 -20.52 6.14 -22.65
C ILE A 165 -20.26 5.10 -21.53
N PHE A 166 -20.05 3.81 -21.84
CA PHE A 166 -19.77 2.76 -20.83
C PHE A 166 -18.35 2.21 -20.82
N LEU A 167 -17.47 2.72 -21.68
CA LEU A 167 -16.07 2.31 -21.74
C LEU A 167 -15.19 3.57 -21.86
N PRO A 168 -14.35 3.90 -20.86
CA PRO A 168 -13.40 5.02 -20.92
C PRO A 168 -12.23 4.65 -21.83
N ASP A 169 -12.53 4.37 -23.10
CA ASP A 169 -11.63 3.72 -24.05
C ASP A 169 -11.09 4.69 -25.12
N SER A 170 -11.39 6.00 -25.11
CA SER A 170 -10.91 6.87 -26.22
C SER A 170 -9.54 7.53 -25.98
N ILE A 171 -9.18 7.87 -24.75
CA ILE A 171 -7.93 8.62 -24.46
C ILE A 171 -6.84 7.69 -23.91
N VAL A 172 -7.20 6.73 -23.06
CA VAL A 172 -6.29 5.69 -22.53
C VAL A 172 -5.78 4.78 -23.66
N PHE A 173 -6.56 4.58 -24.73
CA PHE A 173 -6.17 3.73 -25.86
C PHE A 173 -5.00 4.28 -26.68
N GLU A 174 -4.86 5.60 -26.82
CA GLU A 174 -3.91 6.19 -27.77
C GLU A 174 -2.47 6.13 -27.24
N GLU A 175 -2.30 6.30 -25.92
CA GLU A 175 -1.02 6.15 -25.24
C GLU A 175 -0.66 4.67 -25.02
N ASN A 176 -1.65 3.81 -24.68
CA ASN A 176 -1.45 2.37 -24.54
C ASN A 176 -1.14 1.65 -25.86
N ARG A 177 -1.54 2.22 -27.01
CA ARG A 177 -1.14 1.73 -28.34
C ARG A 177 0.37 1.74 -28.53
N LYS A 178 1.09 2.70 -27.92
CA LYS A 178 2.56 2.78 -28.04
C LYS A 178 3.27 1.62 -27.35
N ARG A 179 2.71 1.07 -26.27
CA ARG A 179 3.24 -0.10 -25.54
C ARG A 179 2.79 -1.43 -26.15
N SER A 180 1.61 -1.47 -26.77
CA SER A 180 1.14 -2.58 -27.63
C SER A 180 1.99 -2.82 -28.88
N ASN A 181 3.05 -2.03 -29.06
CA ASN A 181 4.00 -2.22 -30.15
C ASN A 181 5.15 -3.14 -29.78
N TYR A 182 5.25 -3.65 -28.54
CA TYR A 182 6.35 -4.49 -28.10
C TYR A 182 5.87 -5.83 -27.52
N VAL A 183 6.57 -6.91 -27.85
CA VAL A 183 6.39 -8.22 -27.22
C VAL A 183 7.19 -8.23 -25.93
N PHE A 184 6.56 -8.57 -24.82
CA PHE A 184 7.23 -8.75 -23.53
C PHE A 184 7.59 -10.22 -23.33
N TYR A 185 8.77 -10.46 -22.76
CA TYR A 185 9.24 -11.81 -22.45
C TYR A 185 10.04 -11.77 -21.13
N PRO A 186 9.98 -12.81 -20.28
CA PRO A 186 10.77 -12.85 -19.06
C PRO A 186 12.26 -12.76 -19.41
N TYR A 187 12.96 -11.86 -18.74
CA TYR A 187 14.38 -11.67 -19.01
C TYR A 187 15.15 -12.96 -18.75
N SER A 188 16.03 -13.30 -19.70
CA SER A 188 16.99 -14.39 -19.56
C SER A 188 18.32 -13.97 -20.18
N LYS A 189 19.41 -14.30 -19.50
CA LYS A 189 20.77 -13.99 -19.96
C LYS A 189 21.09 -14.64 -21.30
N ARG A 190 20.47 -15.78 -21.62
CA ARG A 190 20.60 -16.44 -22.94
C ARG A 190 20.09 -15.57 -24.09
N LEU A 191 19.05 -14.77 -23.84
CA LEU A 191 18.43 -13.89 -24.82
C LEU A 191 18.94 -12.44 -24.70
N HIS A 192 20.00 -12.21 -23.90
CA HIS A 192 20.51 -10.86 -23.64
C HIS A 192 20.79 -10.08 -24.93
N ASN A 193 21.38 -10.72 -25.95
CA ASN A 193 21.65 -10.06 -27.24
C ASN A 193 20.39 -9.59 -27.99
N LYS A 194 19.24 -10.28 -27.80
CA LYS A 194 17.96 -9.84 -28.40
C LYS A 194 17.41 -8.63 -27.65
N PHE A 195 17.42 -8.67 -26.31
CA PHE A 195 17.06 -7.52 -25.48
C PHE A 195 18.01 -6.32 -25.70
N ALA A 196 19.30 -6.58 -25.90
CA ALA A 196 20.33 -5.56 -26.11
C ALA A 196 20.09 -4.71 -27.37
N ARG A 197 19.48 -5.26 -28.43
CA ARG A 197 19.07 -4.45 -29.59
C ARG A 197 18.05 -3.37 -29.21
N HIS A 198 17.09 -3.73 -28.35
CA HIS A 198 16.13 -2.78 -27.82
C HIS A 198 16.80 -1.77 -26.86
N PHE A 199 17.69 -2.24 -25.99
CA PHE A 199 18.46 -1.39 -25.08
C PHE A 199 19.33 -0.38 -25.85
N MET A 200 20.00 -0.80 -26.92
CA MET A 200 20.81 0.08 -27.79
C MET A 200 19.96 1.16 -28.48
N TYR A 201 18.76 0.83 -28.95
CA TYR A 201 17.84 1.81 -29.53
C TYR A 201 17.41 2.88 -28.51
N TYR A 202 17.13 2.47 -27.26
CA TYR A 202 16.77 3.39 -26.19
C TYR A 202 17.94 4.27 -25.76
N ASN A 203 19.13 3.67 -25.62
CA ASN A 203 20.39 4.37 -25.29
C ASN A 203 20.81 5.36 -26.39
N SER A 204 20.48 5.10 -27.65
CA SER A 204 20.78 6.02 -28.76
C SER A 204 19.89 7.27 -28.76
N ARG A 205 18.71 7.23 -28.14
CA ARG A 205 17.75 8.35 -28.12
C ARG A 205 17.79 9.13 -26.80
N MET A 206 18.19 8.47 -25.72
CA MET A 206 18.36 9.03 -24.38
C MET A 206 19.76 8.63 -23.91
N ASN A 207 20.66 9.60 -23.74
CA ASN A 207 22.09 9.43 -23.43
C ASN A 207 22.41 8.70 -22.09
N ARG A 208 21.44 8.04 -21.45
CA ARG A 208 21.59 7.34 -20.15
C ARG A 208 21.12 5.89 -20.25
N LYS A 209 22.01 4.94 -19.92
CA LYS A 209 21.75 3.49 -19.85
C LYS A 209 20.66 3.10 -18.82
N ASP A 210 20.36 4.01 -17.89
CA ASP A 210 19.54 3.77 -16.71
C ASP A 210 18.02 3.87 -16.91
N ASN A 211 17.55 4.39 -18.05
CA ASN A 211 16.12 4.66 -18.29
C ASN A 211 15.31 3.46 -18.84
N ILE A 212 15.92 2.27 -18.91
CA ILE A 212 15.23 1.04 -19.33
C ILE A 212 14.24 0.59 -18.26
N PHE A 213 14.66 0.65 -17.01
CA PHE A 213 13.83 0.29 -15.87
C PHE A 213 13.11 1.54 -15.38
N THR A 214 11.79 1.43 -15.15
CA THR A 214 11.08 2.51 -14.48
C THR A 214 11.55 2.64 -13.04
N ILE A 215 11.37 3.81 -12.42
CA ILE A 215 11.78 4.03 -11.02
C ILE A 215 11.12 2.99 -10.07
N ALA A 216 9.85 2.65 -10.31
CA ALA A 216 9.17 1.59 -9.56
C ALA A 216 9.78 0.20 -9.78
N GLN A 217 10.26 -0.12 -10.99
CA GLN A 217 10.90 -1.40 -11.27
C GLN A 217 12.27 -1.49 -10.61
N ARG A 218 13.07 -0.41 -10.66
CA ARG A 218 14.36 -0.33 -9.97
C ARG A 218 14.17 -0.56 -8.48
N THR A 219 13.37 0.27 -7.82
CA THR A 219 13.11 0.20 -6.37
C THR A 219 12.54 -1.15 -5.94
N ARG A 220 11.70 -1.78 -6.76
CA ARG A 220 11.21 -3.14 -6.51
C ARG A 220 12.32 -4.19 -6.55
N LEU A 221 13.16 -4.17 -7.59
CA LEU A 221 14.27 -5.12 -7.74
C LEU A 221 15.32 -4.92 -6.65
N THR A 222 15.61 -3.68 -6.29
CA THR A 222 16.55 -3.35 -5.21
C THR A 222 16.02 -3.84 -3.87
N PHE A 223 14.73 -3.63 -3.59
CA PHE A 223 14.09 -4.15 -2.39
C PHE A 223 14.07 -5.68 -2.33
N GLU A 224 13.84 -6.36 -3.46
CA GLU A 224 13.92 -7.82 -3.54
C GLU A 224 15.33 -8.35 -3.29
N ILE A 225 16.37 -7.58 -3.63
CA ILE A 225 17.74 -7.89 -3.24
C ILE A 225 17.87 -7.75 -1.72
N LEU A 226 17.49 -6.60 -1.15
CA LEU A 226 17.58 -6.32 0.30
C LEU A 226 16.79 -7.32 1.15
N SER A 227 15.67 -7.84 0.66
CA SER A 227 14.82 -8.81 1.36
C SER A 227 15.39 -10.23 1.36
N ARG A 228 16.29 -10.56 0.43
CA ARG A 228 16.91 -11.91 0.30
C ARG A 228 18.32 -12.00 0.85
N MET A 229 18.92 -10.87 1.21
CA MET A 229 20.31 -10.84 1.69
C MET A 229 20.45 -11.52 3.05
N PRO A 230 21.44 -12.42 3.22
CA PRO A 230 21.72 -13.01 4.53
C PRO A 230 22.27 -11.95 5.49
N LEU A 231 21.90 -12.08 6.77
CA LEU A 231 22.36 -11.19 7.84
C LEU A 231 23.74 -11.56 8.37
N LEU A 232 24.15 -12.82 8.16
CA LEU A 232 25.41 -13.39 8.63
C LEU A 232 26.41 -13.48 7.46
N PRO A 233 27.72 -13.40 7.74
CA PRO A 233 28.74 -13.55 6.71
C PRO A 233 28.62 -14.95 6.08
N ALA A 234 28.47 -14.99 4.76
CA ALA A 234 28.42 -16.24 4.03
C ALA A 234 29.78 -16.94 4.17
N ILE A 235 29.83 -18.06 4.91
CA ILE A 235 30.98 -18.95 4.90
C ILE A 235 31.09 -19.54 3.49
N THR A 236 31.86 -18.87 2.63
CA THR A 236 32.52 -19.38 1.42
C THR A 236 31.80 -20.49 0.66
N LYS A 237 30.52 -20.31 0.33
CA LYS A 237 29.88 -21.00 -0.79
C LYS A 237 29.21 -19.94 -1.64
N ARG A 238 29.60 -19.88 -2.93
CA ARG A 238 29.06 -18.95 -3.93
C ARG A 238 27.56 -18.77 -3.73
N PHE A 239 27.16 -17.55 -3.35
CA PHE A 239 25.77 -17.20 -3.17
C PHE A 239 25.13 -17.07 -4.56
N HIS A 240 24.26 -18.02 -4.90
CA HIS A 240 23.25 -17.81 -5.94
C HIS A 240 21.93 -17.49 -5.23
N PRO A 241 21.20 -16.44 -5.63
CA PRO A 241 19.88 -16.12 -5.05
C PRO A 241 18.79 -17.16 -5.40
N THR A 242 19.19 -18.35 -5.87
CA THR A 242 18.35 -19.47 -6.31
C THR A 242 18.15 -20.53 -5.23
N ILE A 243 18.52 -20.31 -3.97
CA ILE A 243 18.38 -21.34 -2.91
C ILE A 243 16.91 -21.74 -2.64
N ILE A 244 15.93 -21.02 -3.21
CA ILE A 244 14.51 -21.41 -3.18
C ILE A 244 14.02 -22.06 -4.51
N LEU A 245 14.85 -22.08 -5.57
CA LEU A 245 14.49 -22.59 -6.91
C LEU A 245 15.36 -23.75 -7.39
N ASN A 246 16.06 -24.46 -6.50
CA ASN A 246 16.64 -25.77 -6.86
C ASN A 246 15.53 -26.84 -6.92
N ASP A 247 14.64 -26.73 -7.90
CA ASP A 247 13.95 -27.88 -8.47
C ASP A 247 14.93 -28.59 -9.41
N SER A 248 15.99 -29.19 -8.84
CA SER A 248 16.92 -30.03 -9.58
C SER A 248 16.36 -31.42 -9.93
N ASN A 249 15.04 -31.61 -9.87
CA ASN A 249 14.37 -32.86 -10.23
C ASN A 249 13.28 -32.73 -11.32
N LEU A 250 13.00 -31.53 -11.86
CA LEU A 250 12.04 -31.38 -12.97
C LEU A 250 12.70 -31.13 -14.34
N SER A 251 13.99 -30.82 -14.39
CA SER A 251 14.75 -30.61 -15.64
C SER A 251 15.45 -31.86 -16.18
N ASN A 252 15.48 -32.97 -15.42
CA ASN A 252 16.23 -34.19 -15.80
C ASN A 252 15.41 -35.24 -16.55
N LYS A 253 14.22 -34.91 -17.08
CA LYS A 253 13.39 -35.88 -17.83
C LYS A 253 13.07 -35.51 -19.27
N LEU A 254 13.61 -34.42 -19.80
CA LEU A 254 13.51 -34.07 -21.21
C LEU A 254 14.89 -33.60 -21.67
N TYR A 255 15.36 -34.15 -22.79
CA TYR A 255 16.64 -33.90 -23.47
C TYR A 255 17.83 -34.79 -23.06
N SER A 256 17.69 -36.08 -23.35
CA SER A 256 18.81 -36.90 -23.81
C SER A 256 19.08 -36.61 -25.29
N SER A 257 20.08 -35.78 -25.59
CA SER A 257 20.80 -35.86 -26.87
C SER A 257 22.13 -35.12 -26.74
N THR A 258 23.16 -35.91 -26.46
CA THR A 258 24.54 -35.81 -26.93
C THR A 258 24.90 -34.56 -27.77
N THR A 259 25.75 -33.70 -27.20
CA THR A 259 26.88 -33.08 -27.93
C THR A 259 27.96 -32.70 -26.93
N THR A 260 29.11 -33.34 -27.07
CA THR A 260 30.41 -33.03 -26.47
C THR A 260 30.84 -31.61 -26.85
N PHE A 261 31.26 -30.79 -25.87
CA PHE A 261 32.07 -29.61 -26.14
C PHE A 261 33.15 -29.41 -25.07
N GLU A 262 34.34 -29.14 -25.59
CA GLU A 262 35.64 -29.07 -24.94
C GLU A 262 35.73 -27.97 -23.87
N SER A 263 36.56 -28.26 -22.87
CA SER A 263 36.98 -27.34 -21.82
C SER A 263 37.79 -26.17 -22.41
N LEU A 264 37.25 -24.95 -22.35
CA LEU A 264 38.03 -23.73 -22.53
C LEU A 264 38.50 -23.23 -21.15
N THR A 265 39.80 -23.35 -20.89
CA THR A 265 40.49 -22.79 -19.73
C THR A 265 40.62 -21.27 -19.90
N ILE A 266 39.85 -20.50 -19.13
CA ILE A 266 40.05 -19.05 -19.02
C ILE A 266 40.95 -18.81 -17.81
N ASN A 267 42.22 -18.49 -18.06
CA ASN A 267 43.14 -17.95 -17.07
C ASN A 267 42.69 -16.53 -16.67
N LEU A 268 42.25 -16.36 -15.42
CA LEU A 268 42.01 -15.06 -14.80
C LEU A 268 43.08 -14.80 -13.74
N ALA A 269 43.64 -13.59 -13.80
CA ALA A 269 44.77 -13.06 -13.01
C ALA A 269 44.61 -13.20 -11.48
N PRO A 270 45.73 -13.23 -10.72
CA PRO A 270 45.70 -13.49 -9.28
C PRO A 270 45.01 -12.34 -8.53
N SER A 271 43.94 -12.66 -7.80
CA SER A 271 43.25 -11.75 -6.89
C SER A 271 44.17 -11.35 -5.73
N THR A 272 44.34 -10.05 -5.52
CA THR A 272 44.86 -9.48 -4.27
C THR A 272 44.00 -9.95 -3.10
N ARG A 273 44.57 -10.74 -2.19
CA ARG A 273 43.99 -11.02 -0.87
C ARG A 273 43.97 -9.72 -0.07
N VAL A 274 42.79 -9.14 0.11
CA VAL A 274 42.56 -8.18 1.20
C VAL A 274 42.03 -9.00 2.36
N SER A 275 42.87 -9.21 3.37
CA SER A 275 42.50 -9.82 4.64
C SER A 275 41.72 -8.80 5.47
N PHE A 276 40.41 -8.98 5.58
CA PHE A 276 39.61 -8.32 6.61
C PHE A 276 39.44 -9.27 7.79
N SER A 277 39.60 -8.74 9.00
CA SER A 277 39.38 -9.44 10.26
C SER A 277 37.94 -9.93 10.32
N SER A 278 37.77 -11.24 10.14
CA SER A 278 36.52 -11.91 10.48
C SER A 278 36.34 -11.83 11.98
N ILE A 279 35.41 -10.99 12.45
CA ILE A 279 34.96 -11.05 13.85
C ILE A 279 34.31 -12.44 14.02
N PRO A 280 34.81 -13.30 14.94
CA PRO A 280 34.37 -14.69 15.02
C PRO A 280 32.90 -14.79 15.40
N HIS A 281 32.19 -15.60 14.62
CA HIS A 281 30.75 -15.84 14.65
C HIS A 281 30.24 -16.30 16.03
N ASP A 282 31.03 -17.11 16.73
CA ASP A 282 30.69 -17.64 18.04
C ASP A 282 30.70 -16.56 19.14
N ASP A 283 31.49 -15.51 18.98
CA ASP A 283 31.68 -14.46 19.99
C ASP A 283 30.52 -13.43 19.98
N ILE A 284 29.87 -13.27 18.82
CA ILE A 284 28.66 -12.44 18.68
C ILE A 284 27.45 -13.19 19.25
N ILE A 285 27.33 -14.49 18.94
CA ILE A 285 26.22 -15.32 19.42
C ILE A 285 26.32 -15.58 20.93
N SER A 286 27.51 -15.82 21.46
CA SER A 286 27.72 -15.99 22.91
C SER A 286 27.34 -14.73 23.69
N LYS A 287 27.80 -13.55 23.24
CA LYS A 287 27.47 -12.25 23.85
C LYS A 287 25.99 -11.87 23.73
N LEU A 288 25.32 -12.24 22.63
CA LEU A 288 23.86 -12.08 22.47
C LEU A 288 23.05 -13.08 23.31
N ASN A 289 23.58 -14.28 23.54
CA ASN A 289 22.94 -15.33 24.34
C ASN A 289 23.06 -15.08 25.85
N GLU A 290 24.11 -14.41 26.29
CA GLU A 290 24.38 -14.14 27.72
C GLU A 290 23.38 -13.14 28.32
N PHE A 291 22.83 -12.23 27.51
CA PHE A 291 21.82 -11.25 27.93
C PHE A 291 20.41 -11.63 27.46
N ASN A 292 19.89 -12.69 28.06
CA ASN A 292 18.54 -13.20 27.85
C ASN A 292 17.46 -12.15 28.18
N ARG A 293 16.93 -11.49 27.14
CA ARG A 293 15.52 -11.04 27.11
C ARG A 293 14.96 -10.69 25.73
N HIS A 294 15.39 -11.34 24.63
CA HIS A 294 14.71 -11.10 23.35
C HIS A 294 14.65 -12.33 22.42
N PRO A 295 13.60 -12.44 21.59
CA PRO A 295 13.45 -13.49 20.56
C PRO A 295 14.51 -13.46 19.43
N ILE A 296 15.55 -12.62 19.59
CA ILE A 296 16.65 -12.34 18.67
C ILE A 296 17.60 -13.55 18.56
N THR A 297 17.94 -14.19 19.68
CA THR A 297 18.91 -15.31 19.72
C THR A 297 18.42 -16.57 19.01
N LYS A 298 17.09 -16.78 18.98
CA LYS A 298 16.47 -17.95 18.34
C LYS A 298 16.43 -17.87 16.81
N VAL A 299 16.40 -16.65 16.25
CA VAL A 299 16.41 -16.43 14.79
C VAL A 299 17.82 -16.48 14.24
N LEU A 300 18.76 -15.88 14.96
CA LEU A 300 20.17 -15.80 14.55
C LEU A 300 20.91 -17.13 14.69
N SER A 301 20.50 -18.02 15.61
CA SER A 301 21.09 -19.36 15.77
C SER A 301 20.74 -20.34 14.64
N SER A 302 19.71 -20.07 13.84
CA SER A 302 19.41 -20.84 12.63
C SER A 302 19.92 -20.08 11.39
N HIS A 303 21.15 -20.36 10.98
CA HIS A 303 21.84 -19.69 9.86
C HIS A 303 21.04 -19.59 8.55
N GLN A 304 20.08 -20.49 8.31
CA GLN A 304 19.32 -20.55 7.06
C GLN A 304 18.15 -19.56 6.98
N TYR A 305 17.69 -18.98 8.10
CA TYR A 305 16.51 -18.10 8.13
C TYR A 305 16.78 -16.66 8.59
N ALA A 306 18.03 -16.33 8.89
CA ALA A 306 18.46 -14.97 9.19
C ALA A 306 18.77 -14.23 7.88
N TYR A 307 17.72 -13.84 7.15
CA TYR A 307 17.84 -13.05 5.92
C TYR A 307 16.79 -11.95 5.84
N GLY A 308 17.15 -10.89 5.13
CA GLY A 308 16.26 -9.80 4.78
C GLY A 308 16.31 -8.61 5.74
N ILE A 309 16.27 -7.42 5.15
CA ILE A 309 16.30 -6.16 5.88
C ILE A 309 15.13 -5.98 6.87
N ASN A 310 13.97 -6.59 6.59
CA ASN A 310 12.78 -6.50 7.44
C ASN A 310 13.00 -7.04 8.86
N ILE A 311 13.96 -7.96 9.05
CA ILE A 311 14.36 -8.43 10.38
C ILE A 311 15.14 -7.33 11.11
N LEU A 312 16.10 -6.70 10.44
CA LEU A 312 16.93 -5.63 11.03
C LEU A 312 16.10 -4.40 11.43
N ILE A 313 15.10 -4.04 10.62
CA ILE A 313 14.16 -2.95 10.95
C ILE A 313 13.33 -3.32 12.18
N LYS A 314 12.82 -4.56 12.24
CA LYS A 314 12.00 -5.02 13.37
C LYS A 314 12.78 -5.15 14.68
N ILE A 315 14.08 -5.44 14.61
CA ILE A 315 14.99 -5.46 15.76
C ILE A 315 15.39 -4.05 16.20
N GLY A 316 15.23 -3.04 15.32
CA GLY A 316 15.61 -1.66 15.59
C GLY A 316 17.06 -1.30 15.25
N ILE A 317 17.77 -2.14 14.48
CA ILE A 317 19.13 -1.85 13.99
C ILE A 317 19.09 -0.76 12.91
N TYR A 318 18.12 -0.86 12.01
CA TYR A 318 17.75 0.23 11.11
C TYR A 318 16.43 0.83 11.60
N LEU A 319 16.33 2.15 11.58
CA LEU A 319 15.09 2.86 11.91
C LEU A 319 14.06 2.68 10.79
N THR A 320 14.48 2.94 9.55
CA THR A 320 13.62 2.86 8.37
C THR A 320 14.43 2.53 7.12
N ALA A 321 13.76 2.00 6.12
CA ALA A 321 14.31 1.79 4.79
C ALA A 321 13.24 2.16 3.76
N TYR A 322 13.54 3.08 2.84
CA TYR A 322 12.57 3.58 1.87
C TYR A 322 13.25 4.01 0.55
N PRO A 323 12.54 3.91 -0.59
CA PRO A 323 13.00 4.48 -1.83
C PRO A 323 12.88 6.01 -1.81
N PRO A 324 13.87 6.76 -2.33
CA PRO A 324 13.77 8.22 -2.44
C PRO A 324 12.76 8.63 -3.51
N HIS A 325 12.11 9.77 -3.31
CA HIS A 325 11.37 10.44 -4.38
C HIS A 325 12.28 11.33 -5.20
N GLU A 326 11.97 11.44 -6.48
CA GLU A 326 12.53 12.44 -7.39
C GLU A 326 12.41 13.87 -6.81
N GLN A 327 13.48 14.65 -6.95
CA GLN A 327 13.49 16.05 -6.50
C GLN A 327 12.52 16.88 -7.34
N CYS A 328 11.74 17.74 -6.68
CA CYS A 328 10.91 18.74 -7.33
C CYS A 328 11.62 20.09 -7.31
N HIS A 329 11.70 20.76 -8.45
CA HIS A 329 12.15 22.14 -8.51
C HIS A 329 11.01 23.05 -8.01
N SER A 330 11.19 23.65 -6.84
CA SER A 330 10.19 24.50 -6.17
C SER A 330 9.83 25.77 -6.97
N LYS A 331 10.69 26.17 -7.89
CA LYS A 331 10.43 27.21 -8.89
C LYS A 331 10.22 26.51 -10.24
N LEU A 332 8.97 26.45 -10.69
CA LEU A 332 8.60 26.08 -12.06
C LEU A 332 9.07 27.17 -13.06
N ILE A 333 10.37 27.47 -13.07
CA ILE A 333 10.99 28.21 -14.16
C ILE A 333 11.15 27.16 -15.25
N ILE A 334 10.15 27.08 -16.13
CA ILE A 334 10.15 26.19 -17.27
C ILE A 334 11.22 26.69 -18.23
N ASN A 335 12.46 26.26 -18.01
CA ASN A 335 13.47 26.28 -19.05
C ASN A 335 13.09 25.17 -20.04
N TYR A 336 12.63 25.55 -21.23
CA TYR A 336 12.19 24.65 -22.31
C TYR A 336 13.25 23.62 -22.75
N ASN A 337 14.48 23.72 -22.25
CA ASN A 337 15.61 22.83 -22.58
C ASN A 337 15.84 21.70 -21.57
N GLU A 338 15.18 21.69 -20.42
CA GLU A 338 15.31 20.61 -19.42
C GLU A 338 14.11 19.65 -19.49
N THR A 339 14.40 18.35 -19.53
CA THR A 339 13.37 17.31 -19.49
C THR A 339 12.72 17.30 -18.10
N LEU A 340 11.42 17.60 -18.03
CA LEU A 340 10.64 17.57 -16.79
C LEU A 340 10.70 16.20 -16.09
N ASN A 341 10.75 16.24 -14.76
CA ASN A 341 10.82 15.04 -13.94
C ASN A 341 9.47 14.29 -13.92
N THR A 342 9.48 12.97 -13.70
CA THR A 342 8.23 12.18 -13.77
C THR A 342 7.26 12.55 -12.65
N ARG A 343 7.79 12.83 -11.46
CA ARG A 343 7.02 13.36 -10.32
C ARG A 343 6.36 14.70 -10.62
N GLU A 344 7.07 15.62 -11.26
CA GLU A 344 6.55 16.93 -11.63
C GLU A 344 5.44 16.81 -12.67
N LEU A 345 5.61 15.90 -13.64
CA LEU A 345 4.60 15.62 -14.65
C LEU A 345 3.32 15.05 -14.01
N LEU A 346 3.44 14.13 -13.05
CA LEU A 346 2.28 13.63 -12.28
C LEU A 346 1.57 14.73 -11.50
N TYR A 347 2.32 15.66 -10.90
CA TYR A 347 1.73 16.79 -10.19
C TYR A 347 0.98 17.73 -11.14
N LEU A 348 1.61 18.11 -12.25
CA LEU A 348 1.05 19.06 -13.21
C LEU A 348 -0.17 18.52 -13.97
N TYR A 349 -0.20 17.23 -14.29
CA TYR A 349 -1.25 16.66 -15.16
C TYR A 349 -2.32 15.85 -14.42
N TRP A 350 -2.07 15.40 -13.18
CA TRP A 350 -2.98 14.47 -12.49
C TRP A 350 -3.31 14.87 -11.05
N ALA A 351 -2.33 15.14 -10.18
CA ALA A 351 -2.57 15.30 -8.74
C ALA A 351 -3.15 16.68 -8.31
N GLN A 352 -3.50 17.55 -9.27
CA GLN A 352 -4.11 18.85 -9.01
C GLN A 352 -5.64 18.81 -9.14
N ILE A 353 -6.33 19.47 -8.21
CA ILE A 353 -7.81 19.61 -8.23
C ILE A 353 -8.32 20.21 -9.56
N LYS A 354 -7.53 21.08 -10.20
CA LYS A 354 -7.84 21.66 -11.53
C LYS A 354 -8.01 20.61 -12.64
N HIS A 355 -7.55 19.38 -12.43
CA HIS A 355 -7.56 18.31 -13.42
C HIS A 355 -8.46 17.13 -13.03
N ILE A 356 -9.41 17.35 -12.11
CA ILE A 356 -10.35 16.32 -11.64
C ILE A 356 -11.19 15.69 -12.77
N PHE A 357 -11.50 16.45 -13.83
CA PHE A 357 -12.27 15.96 -14.99
C PHE A 357 -11.39 15.42 -16.13
N LYS A 358 -10.06 15.44 -15.98
CA LYS A 358 -9.16 14.84 -16.97
C LYS A 358 -9.05 13.33 -16.75
N VAL A 359 -8.74 12.63 -17.83
CA VAL A 359 -8.44 11.19 -17.79
C VAL A 359 -7.14 10.96 -17.01
N GLN A 360 -7.12 9.91 -16.20
CA GLN A 360 -5.97 9.57 -15.36
C GLN A 360 -4.82 8.95 -16.20
N PRO A 361 -3.57 9.42 -16.06
CA PRO A 361 -2.41 8.85 -16.75
C PRO A 361 -1.90 7.58 -16.05
N ILE A 362 -2.64 6.48 -16.20
CA ILE A 362 -2.42 5.22 -15.46
C ILE A 362 -1.00 4.68 -15.65
N GLU A 363 -0.44 4.73 -16.86
CA GLU A 363 0.89 4.17 -17.13
C GLU A 363 2.02 4.95 -16.46
N LEU A 364 1.85 6.27 -16.32
CA LEU A 364 2.81 7.11 -15.62
C LEU A 364 2.75 6.87 -14.10
N ILE A 365 1.53 6.73 -13.55
CA ILE A 365 1.31 6.34 -12.15
C ILE A 365 1.97 4.98 -11.89
N ARG A 366 1.81 4.02 -12.81
CA ARG A 366 2.42 2.69 -12.71
C ARG A 366 3.95 2.73 -12.81
N ALA A 367 4.50 3.54 -13.72
CA ALA A 367 5.94 3.68 -13.87
C ALA A 367 6.59 4.26 -12.61
N TYR A 368 5.89 5.17 -11.91
CA TYR A 368 6.37 5.88 -10.73
C TYR A 368 6.11 5.12 -9.41
N PHE A 369 4.88 4.70 -9.15
CA PHE A 369 4.47 4.07 -7.89
C PHE A 369 4.39 2.52 -7.95
N GLY A 370 4.44 1.94 -9.14
CA GLY A 370 4.31 0.50 -9.35
C GLY A 370 2.87 0.03 -9.61
N GLU A 371 2.74 -1.28 -9.80
CA GLU A 371 1.50 -1.92 -10.28
C GLU A 371 0.38 -1.91 -9.25
N ASN A 372 0.68 -2.14 -7.96
CA ASN A 372 -0.35 -2.20 -6.90
C ASN A 372 -1.07 -0.86 -6.73
N VAL A 373 -0.32 0.25 -6.68
CA VAL A 373 -0.88 1.60 -6.56
C VAL A 373 -1.62 2.00 -7.84
N ALA A 374 -1.06 1.69 -9.00
CA ALA A 374 -1.74 1.94 -10.27
C ALA A 374 -3.06 1.17 -10.37
N LEU A 375 -3.12 -0.08 -9.91
CA LEU A 375 -4.33 -0.89 -9.92
C LEU A 375 -5.46 -0.28 -9.08
N TYR A 376 -5.12 0.33 -7.94
CA TYR A 376 -6.08 1.08 -7.13
C TYR A 376 -6.70 2.23 -7.92
N PHE A 377 -5.90 3.05 -8.60
CA PHE A 377 -6.42 4.15 -9.41
C PHE A 377 -7.18 3.68 -10.65
N VAL A 378 -6.77 2.56 -11.25
CA VAL A 378 -7.54 1.87 -12.31
C VAL A 378 -8.93 1.49 -11.81
N TYR A 379 -9.05 0.90 -10.61
CA TYR A 379 -10.33 0.57 -10.00
C TYR A 379 -11.15 1.82 -9.71
N LEU A 380 -10.55 2.82 -9.07
CA LEU A 380 -11.22 4.05 -8.68
C LEU A 380 -11.79 4.79 -9.88
N GLY A 381 -11.00 4.99 -10.94
CA GLY A 381 -11.45 5.64 -12.17
C GLY A 381 -12.52 4.85 -12.92
N TRP A 382 -12.41 3.52 -12.94
CA TRP A 382 -13.44 2.67 -13.54
C TRP A 382 -14.75 2.68 -12.75
N TYR A 383 -14.68 2.65 -11.42
CA TYR A 383 -15.84 2.66 -10.53
C TYR A 383 -16.59 4.00 -10.61
N THR A 384 -15.88 5.13 -10.57
CA THR A 384 -16.49 6.47 -10.71
C THR A 384 -17.19 6.63 -12.05
N TYR A 385 -16.63 6.08 -13.11
CA TYR A 385 -17.26 6.09 -14.43
C TYR A 385 -18.54 5.23 -14.48
N MET A 386 -18.52 4.04 -13.88
CA MET A 386 -19.71 3.18 -13.79
C MET A 386 -20.83 3.76 -12.92
N LEU A 387 -20.51 4.69 -12.00
CA LEU A 387 -21.49 5.43 -11.18
C LEU A 387 -22.24 6.52 -11.93
N ILE A 388 -21.76 6.95 -13.11
CA ILE A 388 -22.41 8.02 -13.89
C ILE A 388 -23.85 7.63 -14.24
N LEU A 389 -24.09 6.40 -14.71
CA LEU A 389 -25.43 5.94 -15.09
C LEU A 389 -26.40 5.88 -13.88
N PRO A 390 -26.07 5.20 -12.77
CA PRO A 390 -26.90 5.25 -11.56
C PRO A 390 -27.15 6.66 -11.05
N SER A 391 -26.17 7.56 -11.14
CA SER A 391 -26.33 8.94 -10.71
C SER A 391 -27.38 9.68 -11.56
N ILE A 392 -27.33 9.54 -12.90
CA ILE A 392 -28.31 10.15 -13.80
C ILE A 392 -29.72 9.62 -13.52
N ILE A 393 -29.88 8.29 -13.44
CA ILE A 393 -31.17 7.66 -13.18
C ILE A 393 -31.67 8.04 -11.78
N GLY A 394 -30.79 8.05 -10.78
CA GLY A 394 -31.10 8.46 -9.42
C GLY A 394 -31.59 9.91 -9.34
N CYS A 395 -30.94 10.84 -10.05
CA CYS A 395 -31.40 12.23 -10.14
C CYS A 395 -32.81 12.32 -10.75
N ILE A 396 -33.08 11.59 -11.84
CA ILE A 396 -34.41 11.56 -12.47
C ILE A 396 -35.47 11.04 -11.49
N VAL A 397 -35.18 9.94 -10.78
CA VAL A 397 -36.09 9.34 -9.80
C VAL A 397 -36.34 10.30 -8.64
N VAL A 398 -35.31 10.96 -8.10
CA VAL A 398 -35.46 11.95 -7.03
C VAL A 398 -36.30 13.14 -7.49
N SER A 399 -36.05 13.68 -8.68
CA SER A 399 -36.85 14.78 -9.25
C SER A 399 -38.31 14.38 -9.40
N TYR A 400 -38.58 13.19 -9.94
CA TYR A 400 -39.94 12.66 -10.05
C TYR A 400 -40.60 12.48 -8.68
N SER A 401 -39.88 11.92 -7.70
CA SER A 401 -40.39 11.71 -6.33
C SER A 401 -40.72 13.03 -5.62
N ILE A 402 -39.92 14.08 -5.82
CA ILE A 402 -40.20 15.41 -5.25
C ILE A 402 -41.48 15.98 -5.85
N ILE A 403 -41.66 15.86 -7.18
CA ILE A 403 -42.89 16.29 -7.84
C ILE A 403 -44.08 15.47 -7.30
N ASN A 404 -43.96 14.14 -7.25
CA ASN A 404 -45.01 13.24 -6.78
C ASN A 404 -45.45 13.58 -5.35
N ALA A 405 -44.52 13.95 -4.46
CA ALA A 405 -44.83 14.32 -3.09
C ALA A 405 -45.78 15.52 -2.92
N PHE A 406 -45.98 16.34 -3.96
CA PHE A 406 -46.95 17.44 -3.95
C PHE A 406 -48.31 17.08 -4.58
N PHE A 407 -48.35 16.06 -5.44
CA PHE A 407 -49.52 15.74 -6.27
C PHE A 407 -50.14 14.36 -6.00
N ASP A 408 -49.48 13.51 -5.23
CA ASP A 408 -49.97 12.18 -4.90
C ASP A 408 -51.28 12.25 -4.10
N ILE A 409 -52.27 11.43 -4.47
CA ILE A 409 -53.64 11.46 -3.91
C ILE A 409 -53.66 11.42 -2.37
N PRO A 410 -52.92 10.51 -1.69
CA PRO A 410 -52.87 10.46 -0.23
C PRO A 410 -52.25 11.72 0.40
N THR A 411 -51.33 12.40 -0.31
CA THR A 411 -50.74 13.65 0.18
C THR A 411 -51.73 14.80 0.06
N LEU A 412 -52.51 14.86 -1.02
CA LEU A 412 -53.55 15.86 -1.23
C LEU A 412 -54.70 15.70 -0.24
N GLU A 413 -55.13 14.47 0.04
CA GLU A 413 -56.14 14.15 1.06
C GLU A 413 -55.69 14.59 2.46
N THR A 414 -54.41 14.38 2.79
CA THR A 414 -53.86 14.77 4.09
C THR A 414 -53.72 16.30 4.24
N CYS A 415 -53.33 17.00 3.17
CA CYS A 415 -52.94 18.42 3.23
C CYS A 415 -54.06 19.41 2.87
N ASN A 416 -54.89 19.10 1.88
CA ASN A 416 -55.78 20.07 1.23
C ASN A 416 -57.27 19.68 1.24
N ASP A 417 -57.63 18.42 1.53
CA ASP A 417 -59.02 17.98 1.45
C ASP A 417 -59.89 18.58 2.56
N SER A 418 -61.09 19.08 2.26
CA SER A 418 -61.91 19.79 3.23
C SER A 418 -62.55 18.90 4.30
N ASN A 419 -62.67 17.59 4.03
CA ASN A 419 -63.32 16.62 4.91
C ASN A 419 -62.29 15.81 5.70
N ILE A 420 -61.34 15.16 5.02
CA ILE A 420 -60.35 14.26 5.65
C ILE A 420 -59.27 15.05 6.40
N SER A 421 -58.78 16.18 5.85
CA SER A 421 -57.68 16.94 6.49
C SER A 421 -58.05 17.51 7.88
N LYS A 422 -59.34 17.63 8.17
CA LYS A 422 -59.87 18.13 9.45
C LYS A 422 -60.17 17.02 10.45
N GLU A 423 -59.99 15.75 10.09
CA GLU A 423 -60.10 14.65 11.04
C GLU A 423 -58.99 14.70 12.09
N TYR A 424 -59.32 14.22 13.29
CA TYR A 424 -58.43 14.25 14.45
C TYR A 424 -57.80 12.89 14.70
N LEU A 425 -56.47 12.88 14.75
CA LEU A 425 -55.70 11.71 15.18
C LEU A 425 -55.91 11.46 16.67
N CYS A 426 -56.03 10.19 17.04
CA CYS A 426 -56.01 9.80 18.45
C CYS A 426 -54.71 10.28 19.11
N PRO A 427 -54.78 10.84 20.33
CA PRO A 427 -53.59 11.23 21.07
C PRO A 427 -52.67 10.02 21.25
N GLN A 428 -51.49 10.07 20.63
CA GLN A 428 -50.39 9.17 21.00
C GLN A 428 -50.11 9.33 22.50
N ARG A 429 -49.67 8.28 23.20
CA ARG A 429 -49.52 8.20 24.67
C ARG A 429 -48.74 9.36 25.33
N THR A 430 -48.06 10.20 24.55
CA THR A 430 -47.31 11.41 24.96
C THR A 430 -48.06 12.74 24.74
N ARG A 431 -49.07 12.80 23.85
CA ARG A 431 -49.91 13.99 23.60
C ARG A 431 -51.22 13.88 24.37
N LYS A 432 -51.58 14.89 25.18
CA LYS A 432 -52.90 14.96 25.84
C LYS A 432 -54.01 15.57 24.96
N LYS A 433 -53.68 16.04 23.76
CA LYS A 433 -54.59 16.75 22.84
C LYS A 433 -54.70 16.00 21.52
N TYR A 434 -55.92 15.95 20.99
CA TYR A 434 -56.20 15.57 19.61
C TYR A 434 -55.52 16.55 18.66
N VAL A 435 -54.94 16.03 17.57
CA VAL A 435 -54.24 16.83 16.55
C VAL A 435 -54.89 16.55 15.21
N SER A 436 -55.16 17.60 14.42
CA SER A 436 -55.69 17.42 13.07
C SER A 436 -54.66 16.79 12.14
N ILE A 437 -55.11 15.95 11.21
CA ILE A 437 -54.22 15.24 10.28
C ILE A 437 -53.46 16.22 9.36
N SER A 438 -54.06 17.39 9.06
CA SER A 438 -53.42 18.49 8.31
C SER A 438 -52.08 18.95 8.89
N ASN A 439 -51.90 18.87 10.21
CA ASN A 439 -50.67 19.30 10.88
C ASN A 439 -49.49 18.34 10.60
N GLU A 440 -49.76 17.13 10.13
CA GLU A 440 -48.73 16.16 9.73
C GLU A 440 -48.46 16.16 8.22
N CYS A 441 -49.01 17.14 7.47
CA CYS A 441 -48.80 17.29 6.03
C CYS A 441 -47.31 17.32 5.64
N HIS A 442 -46.47 18.05 6.36
CA HIS A 442 -45.03 18.11 6.08
C HIS A 442 -44.34 16.74 6.21
N THR A 443 -44.72 15.98 7.24
CA THR A 443 -44.20 14.62 7.47
C THR A 443 -44.68 13.67 6.38
N LYS A 444 -45.94 13.78 5.95
CA LYS A 444 -46.50 12.95 4.87
C LYS A 444 -45.81 13.24 3.54
N ARG A 445 -45.63 14.51 3.16
CA ARG A 445 -44.86 14.91 1.96
C ARG A 445 -43.44 14.37 2.01
N PHE A 446 -42.77 14.52 3.14
CA PHE A 446 -41.40 14.02 3.31
C PHE A 446 -41.30 12.50 3.17
N SER A 447 -42.20 11.72 3.77
CA SER A 447 -42.23 10.26 3.60
C SER A 447 -42.52 9.87 2.16
N THR A 448 -43.50 10.49 1.51
CA THR A 448 -43.80 10.23 0.10
C THR A 448 -42.60 10.54 -0.81
N MET A 449 -41.69 11.48 -0.50
CA MET A 449 -40.48 11.68 -1.32
C MET A 449 -39.56 10.44 -1.39
N PHE A 450 -39.54 9.59 -0.36
CA PHE A 450 -38.71 8.39 -0.31
C PHE A 450 -39.49 7.10 -0.60
N ASP A 451 -40.76 7.05 -0.17
CA ASP A 451 -41.63 5.88 -0.26
C ASP A 451 -42.57 5.97 -1.48
N ASN A 452 -41.98 5.89 -2.69
CA ASN A 452 -42.72 5.91 -3.96
C ASN A 452 -42.48 4.64 -4.78
N TYR A 453 -43.33 4.37 -5.76
CA TYR A 453 -43.10 3.31 -6.73
C TYR A 453 -41.77 3.48 -7.50
N SER A 454 -41.37 4.72 -7.81
CA SER A 454 -40.13 5.02 -8.54
C SER A 454 -38.86 4.63 -7.79
N THR A 455 -38.84 4.72 -6.45
CA THR A 455 -37.68 4.30 -5.65
C THR A 455 -37.56 2.78 -5.60
N HIS A 456 -38.67 2.05 -5.63
CA HIS A 456 -38.67 0.59 -5.78
C HIS A 456 -38.07 0.16 -7.13
N MET A 457 -38.47 0.83 -8.22
CA MET A 457 -37.91 0.59 -9.55
C MET A 457 -36.42 0.88 -9.62
N PHE A 458 -35.96 1.95 -8.96
CA PHE A 458 -34.54 2.24 -8.82
C PHE A 458 -33.79 1.13 -8.05
N GLY A 459 -34.41 0.55 -7.00
CA GLY A 459 -33.85 -0.60 -6.28
C GLY A 459 -33.59 -1.81 -7.18
N VAL A 460 -34.56 -2.18 -8.03
CA VAL A 460 -34.39 -3.26 -9.02
C VAL A 460 -33.25 -2.95 -9.99
N PHE A 461 -33.18 -1.71 -10.48
CA PHE A 461 -32.09 -1.25 -11.33
C PHE A 461 -30.72 -1.35 -10.63
N MET A 462 -30.62 -0.95 -9.36
CA MET A 462 -29.37 -1.02 -8.60
C MET A 462 -28.87 -2.45 -8.43
N ILE A 463 -29.76 -3.42 -8.20
CA ILE A 463 -29.39 -4.84 -8.14
C ILE A 463 -28.79 -5.28 -9.48
N PHE A 464 -29.44 -4.95 -10.60
CA PHE A 464 -28.93 -5.26 -11.93
C PHE A 464 -27.58 -4.58 -12.20
N TRP A 465 -27.45 -3.29 -11.84
CA TRP A 465 -26.22 -2.54 -11.99
C TRP A 465 -25.06 -3.15 -11.21
N ILE A 466 -25.25 -3.59 -9.95
CA ILE A 466 -24.20 -4.25 -9.15
C ILE A 466 -23.74 -5.56 -9.82
N LEU A 467 -24.66 -6.36 -10.37
CA LEU A 467 -24.32 -7.59 -11.09
C LEU A 467 -23.47 -7.30 -12.33
N CYS A 468 -23.85 -6.27 -13.11
CA CYS A 468 -23.08 -5.79 -14.24
C CYS A 468 -21.71 -5.26 -13.83
N LEU A 469 -21.65 -4.40 -12.80
CA LEU A 469 -20.44 -3.82 -12.24
C LEU A 469 -19.41 -4.91 -11.96
N ARG A 470 -19.77 -5.92 -11.15
CA ARG A 470 -18.85 -7.01 -10.80
C ARG A 470 -18.29 -7.73 -12.03
N ARG A 471 -19.14 -8.03 -13.02
CA ARG A 471 -18.73 -8.75 -14.24
C ARG A 471 -17.82 -7.90 -15.14
N PHE A 472 -18.14 -6.62 -15.30
CA PHE A 472 -17.33 -5.70 -16.08
C PHE A 472 -15.99 -5.40 -15.41
N TRP A 473 -15.95 -5.31 -14.08
CA TRP A 473 -14.70 -5.17 -13.33
C TRP A 473 -13.77 -6.35 -13.58
N GLN A 474 -14.28 -7.59 -13.49
CA GLN A 474 -13.47 -8.79 -13.75
C GLN A 474 -12.86 -8.79 -15.15
N ARG A 475 -13.62 -8.37 -16.17
CA ARG A 475 -13.12 -8.26 -17.55
C ARG A 475 -12.08 -7.15 -17.68
N TYR A 476 -12.32 -6.00 -17.06
CA TYR A 476 -11.43 -4.84 -17.08
C TYR A 476 -10.12 -5.15 -16.36
N LEU A 477 -10.19 -5.81 -15.20
CA LEU A 477 -9.03 -6.29 -14.44
C LEU A 477 -8.19 -7.28 -15.25
N ALA A 478 -8.80 -8.27 -15.89
CA ALA A 478 -8.09 -9.25 -16.71
C ALA A 478 -7.30 -8.60 -17.86
N ARG A 479 -7.84 -7.52 -18.45
CA ARG A 479 -7.15 -6.72 -19.47
C ARG A 479 -5.87 -6.08 -18.92
N PHE A 480 -5.93 -5.44 -17.75
CA PHE A 480 -4.76 -4.84 -17.12
C PHE A 480 -3.74 -5.87 -16.64
N GLN A 481 -4.20 -6.99 -16.07
CA GLN A 481 -3.32 -8.10 -15.68
C GLN A 481 -2.51 -8.64 -16.87
N TYR A 482 -3.14 -8.75 -18.04
CA TYR A 482 -2.46 -9.12 -19.27
C TYR A 482 -1.49 -8.03 -19.75
N GLN A 483 -1.94 -6.77 -19.83
CA GLN A 483 -1.12 -5.65 -20.33
C GLN A 483 0.11 -5.37 -19.47
N TRP A 484 0.02 -5.58 -18.16
CA TRP A 484 1.12 -5.38 -17.23
C TRP A 484 1.95 -6.65 -17.00
N ASN A 485 1.59 -7.79 -17.61
CA ASN A 485 2.18 -9.10 -17.34
C ASN A 485 2.15 -9.47 -15.84
N ALA A 486 1.19 -8.94 -15.09
CA ALA A 486 1.09 -9.11 -13.63
C ALA A 486 0.61 -10.52 -13.22
N TYR A 487 0.12 -11.31 -14.18
CA TYR A 487 -0.43 -12.65 -13.93
C TYR A 487 0.63 -13.65 -13.45
N GLU A 488 1.85 -13.61 -13.99
CA GLU A 488 2.92 -14.52 -13.57
C GLU A 488 3.56 -14.12 -12.24
N ASP A 489 3.58 -12.83 -11.94
CA ASP A 489 4.06 -12.29 -10.67
C ASP A 489 3.28 -12.86 -9.47
N GLN A 490 1.98 -13.15 -9.66
CA GLN A 490 1.09 -13.74 -8.66
C GLN A 490 1.41 -15.22 -8.36
N ARG A 491 2.12 -15.94 -9.24
CA ARG A 491 2.50 -17.35 -9.03
C ARG A 491 3.82 -17.53 -8.29
N ARG A 492 4.51 -16.45 -7.92
CA ARG A 492 5.81 -16.55 -7.26
C ARG A 492 5.67 -16.88 -5.78
N HIS A 493 6.64 -17.64 -5.28
CA HIS A 493 6.75 -17.93 -3.85
C HIS A 493 7.11 -16.63 -3.12
N GLU A 494 6.16 -16.08 -2.38
CA GLU A 494 6.39 -14.96 -1.48
C GLU A 494 7.37 -15.35 -0.37
N LEU A 495 8.21 -14.39 0.05
CA LEU A 495 9.09 -14.59 1.18
C LEU A 495 8.28 -14.74 2.47
N THR A 496 8.74 -15.60 3.36
CA THR A 496 8.15 -15.73 4.70
C THR A 496 8.32 -14.43 5.47
N ARG A 497 7.26 -14.00 6.16
CA ARG A 497 7.24 -12.75 6.93
C ARG A 497 8.27 -12.77 8.06
N SER A 498 9.01 -11.67 8.26
CA SER A 498 10.02 -11.56 9.33
C SER A 498 9.44 -11.85 10.72
N SER A 499 8.23 -11.36 11.01
CA SER A 499 7.50 -11.64 12.25
C SER A 499 7.28 -13.13 12.50
N PHE A 500 6.97 -13.88 11.44
CA PHE A 500 6.76 -15.33 11.53
C PHE A 500 8.07 -16.05 11.82
N LEU A 501 9.17 -15.65 11.16
CA LEU A 501 10.50 -16.18 11.41
C LEU A 501 10.92 -15.98 12.87
N ILE A 502 10.67 -14.80 13.43
CA ILE A 502 10.97 -14.47 14.84
C ILE A 502 10.17 -15.30 15.83
N GLN A 503 8.91 -15.57 15.52
CA GLN A 503 8.01 -16.33 16.40
C GLN A 503 8.12 -17.85 16.20
N SER A 504 8.88 -18.30 15.21
CA SER A 504 8.94 -19.71 14.84
C SER A 504 9.66 -20.57 15.90
N THR A 505 9.30 -21.85 15.93
CA THR A 505 10.04 -22.86 16.71
C THR A 505 11.16 -23.47 15.86
N LYS A 506 11.87 -24.48 16.39
CA LYS A 506 12.97 -25.12 15.65
C LYS A 506 12.50 -25.53 14.24
N PRO A 507 13.34 -25.33 13.21
CA PRO A 507 12.96 -25.68 11.85
C PRO A 507 12.63 -27.17 11.75
N LYS A 508 11.68 -27.51 10.88
CA LYS A 508 11.27 -28.89 10.61
C LYS A 508 11.40 -29.15 9.12
N ILE A 509 11.93 -30.31 8.76
CA ILE A 509 12.06 -30.72 7.36
C ILE A 509 10.67 -30.89 6.77
N ASN A 510 10.41 -30.17 5.67
CA ASN A 510 9.21 -30.34 4.87
C ASN A 510 9.27 -31.70 4.15
N ARG A 511 8.24 -32.52 4.33
CA ARG A 511 8.17 -33.88 3.75
C ARG A 511 8.10 -33.88 2.22
N ILE A 512 7.63 -32.80 1.60
CA ILE A 512 7.42 -32.72 0.15
C ILE A 512 8.73 -32.28 -0.53
N ASN A 513 9.36 -31.23 -0.01
CA ASN A 513 10.48 -30.58 -0.67
C ASN A 513 11.84 -31.01 -0.10
N GLY A 514 11.87 -31.66 1.08
CA GLY A 514 13.10 -32.01 1.78
C GLY A 514 13.87 -30.82 2.36
N ILE A 515 13.34 -29.61 2.22
CA ILE A 515 13.94 -28.37 2.72
C ILE A 515 13.49 -28.18 4.17
N GLU A 516 14.41 -27.77 5.04
CA GLU A 516 14.03 -27.29 6.38
C GLU A 516 13.14 -26.04 6.24
N GLU A 517 12.12 -25.92 7.08
CA GLU A 517 11.26 -24.74 7.12
C GLU A 517 10.94 -24.32 8.56
N PRO A 518 10.77 -23.02 8.84
CA PRO A 518 10.33 -22.52 10.14
C PRO A 518 8.95 -23.10 10.47
N PHE A 519 8.83 -23.76 11.62
CA PHE A 519 7.61 -24.47 12.01
C PHE A 519 6.93 -23.82 13.21
N ILE A 520 5.60 -23.71 13.15
CA ILE A 520 4.75 -23.35 14.29
C ILE A 520 3.66 -24.42 14.41
N PRO A 521 3.44 -25.01 15.60
CA PRO A 521 2.41 -26.03 15.78
C PRO A 521 1.01 -25.47 15.53
N LEU A 522 0.20 -26.23 14.78
CA LEU A 522 -1.13 -25.82 14.34
C LEU A 522 -2.09 -25.53 15.50
N TRP A 523 -1.97 -26.25 16.61
CA TRP A 523 -2.81 -26.04 17.81
C TRP A 523 -2.67 -24.63 18.40
N ILE A 524 -1.46 -24.06 18.36
CA ILE A 524 -1.23 -22.69 18.85
C ILE A 524 -1.91 -21.68 17.91
N ILE A 525 -1.74 -21.87 16.59
CA ILE A 525 -2.38 -21.02 15.57
C ILE A 525 -3.91 -21.09 15.72
N PHE A 526 -4.45 -22.29 15.94
CA PHE A 526 -5.87 -22.52 16.14
C PHE A 526 -6.41 -21.74 17.35
N ILE A 527 -5.74 -21.81 18.51
CA ILE A 527 -6.16 -21.07 19.72
C ILE A 527 -6.22 -19.56 19.46
N TYR A 528 -5.19 -18.98 18.84
CA TYR A 528 -5.17 -17.53 18.56
C TYR A 528 -6.22 -17.11 17.53
N ARG A 529 -6.50 -17.94 16.52
CA ARG A 529 -7.58 -17.69 15.56
C ARG A 529 -8.95 -17.77 16.20
N CYS A 530 -9.18 -18.74 17.11
CA CYS A 530 -10.41 -18.80 17.90
C CYS A 530 -10.56 -17.56 18.79
N LEU A 531 -9.50 -17.14 19.49
CA LEU A 531 -9.49 -15.92 20.29
C LEU A 531 -9.82 -14.69 19.44
N SER A 532 -9.18 -14.54 18.28
CA SER A 532 -9.48 -13.43 17.37
C SER A 532 -10.94 -13.46 16.91
N PHE A 533 -11.51 -14.62 16.64
CA PHE A 533 -12.93 -14.76 16.26
C PHE A 533 -13.86 -14.30 17.40
N PHE A 534 -13.59 -14.69 18.65
CA PHE A 534 -14.39 -14.22 19.80
C PHE A 534 -14.29 -12.71 20.01
N VAL A 535 -13.10 -12.12 19.87
CA VAL A 535 -12.92 -10.67 19.97
C VAL A 535 -13.70 -9.96 18.86
N MET A 536 -13.68 -10.48 17.63
CA MET A 536 -14.49 -9.94 16.53
C MET A 536 -15.99 -9.95 16.85
N LEU A 537 -16.52 -11.04 17.40
CA LEU A 537 -17.93 -11.13 17.80
C LEU A 537 -18.29 -10.10 18.87
N ILE A 538 -17.39 -9.82 19.81
CA ILE A 538 -17.60 -8.77 20.83
C ILE A 538 -17.74 -7.40 20.16
N PHE A 539 -16.87 -7.05 19.21
CA PHE A 539 -16.95 -5.76 18.50
C PHE A 539 -18.20 -5.64 17.63
N ILE A 540 -18.59 -6.72 16.95
CA ILE A 540 -19.86 -6.78 16.21
C ILE A 540 -21.03 -6.56 17.20
N GLY A 541 -21.00 -7.21 18.36
CA GLY A 541 -21.98 -7.00 19.43
C GLY A 541 -22.01 -5.56 19.95
N LEU A 542 -20.87 -4.93 20.19
CA LEU A 542 -20.77 -3.54 20.62
C LEU A 542 -21.32 -2.57 19.58
N SER A 543 -21.07 -2.82 18.29
CA SER A 543 -21.66 -2.03 17.20
C SER A 543 -23.18 -2.15 17.14
N ALA A 544 -23.73 -3.36 17.34
CA ALA A 544 -25.17 -3.59 17.43
C ALA A 544 -25.79 -2.93 18.67
N LEU A 545 -25.11 -3.00 19.82
CA LEU A 545 -25.51 -2.31 21.05
C LEU A 545 -25.51 -0.80 20.88
N ASN A 546 -24.56 -0.23 20.14
CA ASN A 546 -24.56 1.19 19.79
C ASN A 546 -25.85 1.56 19.04
N ILE A 547 -26.24 0.78 18.03
CA ILE A 547 -27.50 1.02 17.29
C ILE A 547 -28.72 0.98 18.23
N VAL A 548 -28.80 -0.01 19.12
CA VAL A 548 -29.90 -0.14 20.10
C VAL A 548 -29.89 1.03 21.09
N LEU A 549 -28.72 1.41 21.59
CA LEU A 549 -28.53 2.57 22.47
C LEU A 549 -29.00 3.85 21.79
N MET A 550 -28.64 4.06 20.52
CA MET A 550 -29.08 5.20 19.74
C MET A 550 -30.60 5.25 19.59
N LEU A 551 -31.25 4.11 19.31
CA LEU A 551 -32.71 4.02 19.27
C LEU A 551 -33.34 4.34 20.63
N TYR A 552 -32.75 3.83 21.72
CA TYR A 552 -33.22 4.11 23.08
C TYR A 552 -33.10 5.60 23.44
N ILE A 553 -31.94 6.22 23.17
CA ILE A 553 -31.70 7.66 23.37
C ILE A 553 -32.72 8.47 22.57
N ARG A 554 -32.95 8.12 21.30
CA ARG A 554 -33.95 8.79 20.44
C ARG A 554 -35.35 8.77 21.06
N LEU A 555 -35.80 7.60 21.54
CA LEU A 555 -37.11 7.47 22.18
C LEU A 555 -37.22 8.25 23.50
N LYS A 556 -36.14 8.34 24.28
CA LYS A 556 -36.09 9.11 25.53
C LYS A 556 -36.06 10.61 25.28
N LEU A 557 -35.20 11.07 24.38
CA LEU A 557 -35.14 12.48 23.96
C LEU A 557 -36.50 12.92 23.41
N PHE A 558 -37.15 12.10 22.57
CA PHE A 558 -38.48 12.42 22.07
C PHE A 558 -39.51 12.67 23.19
N LYS A 559 -39.50 11.86 24.26
CA LYS A 559 -40.36 12.08 25.43
C LYS A 559 -40.01 13.37 26.18
N ILE A 560 -38.73 13.66 26.36
CA ILE A 560 -38.25 14.86 27.08
C ILE A 560 -38.61 16.12 26.29
N PHE A 561 -38.26 16.18 25.01
CA PHE A 561 -38.51 17.34 24.15
C PHE A 561 -40.01 17.65 24.02
N HIS A 562 -40.86 16.62 24.03
CA HIS A 562 -42.30 16.81 23.99
C HIS A 562 -42.89 17.31 25.33
N SER A 563 -42.19 17.04 26.45
CA SER A 563 -42.53 17.56 27.78
C SER A 563 -42.11 19.02 27.99
N ILE A 564 -41.24 19.58 27.15
CA ILE A 564 -40.78 20.97 27.25
C ILE A 564 -41.91 21.93 26.83
N LYS A 565 -42.07 23.04 27.56
CA LYS A 565 -43.14 24.03 27.33
C LYS A 565 -42.94 24.90 26.08
N TYR A 566 -41.71 25.05 25.60
CA TYR A 566 -41.39 25.88 24.43
C TYR A 566 -41.89 25.23 23.13
N GLU A 567 -42.81 25.91 22.44
CA GLU A 567 -43.50 25.40 21.24
C GLU A 567 -42.55 25.22 20.04
N LEU A 568 -41.60 26.14 19.85
CA LEU A 568 -40.57 26.05 18.78
C LEU A 568 -39.68 24.81 18.89
N VAL A 569 -39.36 24.39 20.12
CA VAL A 569 -38.57 23.18 20.40
C VAL A 569 -39.39 21.91 20.12
N LYS A 570 -40.71 22.00 20.29
CA LYS A 570 -41.65 20.89 20.09
C LYS A 570 -41.92 20.64 18.61
N GLU A 571 -42.10 21.69 17.82
CA GLU A 571 -42.29 21.61 16.36
C GLU A 571 -41.04 21.06 15.65
N ASN A 572 -39.86 21.54 16.02
CA ASN A 572 -38.59 21.10 15.42
C ASN A 572 -37.94 19.90 16.12
N SER A 573 -38.64 19.29 17.08
CA SER A 573 -38.09 18.22 17.92
C SER A 573 -37.53 17.05 17.12
N PHE A 574 -38.20 16.64 16.03
CA PHE A 574 -37.73 15.54 15.18
C PHE A 574 -36.35 15.80 14.58
N ILE A 575 -36.13 16.99 14.01
CA ILE A 575 -34.87 17.38 13.36
C ILE A 575 -33.77 17.52 14.41
N ILE A 576 -34.05 18.22 15.52
CA ILE A 576 -33.09 18.44 16.60
C ILE A 576 -32.63 17.10 17.21
N ILE A 577 -33.57 16.19 17.48
CA ILE A 577 -33.26 14.85 18.01
C ILE A 577 -32.44 14.05 16.99
N SER A 578 -32.77 14.12 15.70
CA SER A 578 -32.01 13.43 14.65
C SER A 578 -30.56 13.95 14.60
N ILE A 579 -30.34 15.26 14.66
CA ILE A 579 -29.00 15.84 14.65
C ILE A 579 -28.21 15.40 15.88
N ILE A 580 -28.78 15.53 17.09
CA ILE A 580 -28.11 15.14 18.34
C ILE A 580 -27.78 13.63 18.35
N THR A 581 -28.71 12.80 17.90
CA THR A 581 -28.48 11.35 17.86
C THR A 581 -27.43 11.00 16.79
N SER A 582 -27.52 11.54 15.58
CA SER A 582 -26.52 11.31 14.54
C SER A 582 -25.11 11.75 14.96
N THR A 583 -24.96 12.90 15.64
CA THR A 583 -23.63 13.36 16.11
C THR A 583 -23.06 12.47 17.20
N ILE A 584 -23.85 12.06 18.19
CA ILE A 584 -23.41 11.11 19.22
C ILE A 584 -23.02 9.77 18.59
N SER A 585 -23.83 9.25 17.67
CA SER A 585 -23.56 7.99 16.98
C SER A 585 -22.27 8.05 16.17
N LEU A 586 -22.01 9.16 15.47
CA LEU A 586 -20.78 9.38 14.72
C LEU A 586 -19.57 9.36 15.67
N ILE A 587 -19.61 10.13 16.76
CA ILE A 587 -18.51 10.20 17.74
C ILE A 587 -18.18 8.80 18.29
N ILE A 588 -19.20 8.04 18.72
CA ILE A 588 -19.01 6.67 19.23
C ILE A 588 -18.44 5.75 18.14
N SER A 589 -18.94 5.86 16.91
CA SER A 589 -18.49 5.00 15.80
C SER A 589 -17.04 5.27 15.42
N VAL A 590 -16.59 6.53 15.41
CA VAL A 590 -15.19 6.89 15.14
C VAL A 590 -14.25 6.36 16.24
N ILE A 591 -14.65 6.47 17.52
CA ILE A 591 -13.86 5.92 18.64
C ILE A 591 -13.78 4.39 18.52
N LEU A 592 -14.91 3.73 18.22
CA LEU A 592 -14.97 2.29 18.05
C LEU A 592 -14.11 1.83 16.86
N ASP A 593 -14.13 2.54 15.74
CA ASP A 593 -13.33 2.22 14.55
C ASP A 593 -11.82 2.36 14.80
N PHE A 594 -11.40 3.44 15.46
CA PHE A 594 -9.99 3.64 15.82
C PHE A 594 -9.49 2.54 16.77
N THR A 595 -10.25 2.24 17.82
CA THR A 595 -9.89 1.19 18.78
C THR A 595 -9.90 -0.20 18.13
N PHE A 596 -10.88 -0.46 17.28
CA PHE A 596 -11.00 -1.72 16.56
C PHE A 596 -9.85 -1.92 15.57
N THR A 597 -9.48 -0.92 14.79
CA THR A 597 -8.37 -1.00 13.83
C THR A 597 -7.05 -1.33 14.52
N TYR A 598 -6.79 -0.71 15.68
CA TYR A 598 -5.62 -1.03 16.50
C TYR A 598 -5.65 -2.49 17.01
N ILE A 599 -6.79 -2.92 17.55
CA ILE A 599 -6.96 -4.28 18.07
C ILE A 599 -6.90 -5.33 16.95
N ALA A 600 -7.49 -5.06 15.78
CA ALA A 600 -7.49 -5.96 14.63
C ALA A 600 -6.06 -6.26 14.18
N ASN A 601 -5.21 -5.22 14.07
CA ASN A 601 -3.78 -5.36 13.78
C ASN A 601 -3.07 -6.24 14.83
N LEU A 602 -3.28 -5.97 16.12
CA LEU A 602 -2.69 -6.73 17.21
C LEU A 602 -3.14 -8.21 17.17
N MET A 603 -4.42 -8.47 16.92
CA MET A 603 -4.98 -9.82 16.83
C MET A 603 -4.43 -10.57 15.61
N THR A 604 -4.31 -9.92 14.45
CA THR A 604 -3.68 -10.53 13.27
C THR A 604 -2.20 -10.85 13.47
N GLU A 605 -1.48 -10.06 14.27
CA GLU A 605 -0.10 -10.38 14.66
C GLU A 605 -0.06 -11.65 15.53
N PHE A 606 -1.00 -11.81 16.46
CA PHE A 606 -1.11 -13.02 17.28
C PHE A 606 -1.50 -14.28 16.51
N GLU A 607 -2.20 -14.16 15.38
CA GLU A 607 -2.56 -15.30 14.51
C GLU A 607 -1.39 -15.95 13.77
N ARG A 608 -0.22 -15.29 13.75
CA ARG A 608 1.04 -15.80 13.19
C ARG A 608 0.94 -16.28 11.73
N HIS A 609 0.48 -15.40 10.84
CA HIS A 609 0.48 -15.68 9.41
C HIS A 609 1.89 -15.80 8.84
N ARG A 610 2.10 -16.82 7.98
CA ARG A 610 3.39 -17.14 7.36
C ARG A 610 3.82 -16.13 6.30
N TYR A 611 2.87 -15.68 5.48
CA TYR A 611 3.10 -14.77 4.35
C TYR A 611 2.43 -13.43 4.60
N GLN A 612 2.96 -12.37 4.00
CA GLN A 612 2.40 -11.02 4.12
C GLN A 612 1.01 -10.95 3.48
N SER A 613 0.80 -11.56 2.31
CA SER A 613 -0.51 -11.64 1.65
C SER A 613 -1.60 -12.24 2.55
N ASN A 614 -1.30 -13.35 3.25
CA ASN A 614 -2.25 -13.98 4.18
C ASN A 614 -2.54 -13.09 5.40
N PHE A 615 -1.53 -12.37 5.90
CA PHE A 615 -1.71 -11.41 6.98
C PHE A 615 -2.63 -10.27 6.53
N ASP A 616 -2.34 -9.64 5.39
CA ASP A 616 -3.10 -8.53 4.84
C ASP A 616 -4.53 -8.96 4.49
N ALA A 617 -4.73 -10.16 3.95
CA ALA A 617 -6.06 -10.70 3.66
C ALA A 617 -6.88 -10.95 4.94
N SER A 618 -6.28 -11.51 5.99
CA SER A 618 -6.96 -11.69 7.28
C SER A 618 -7.30 -10.35 7.92
N LEU A 619 -6.38 -9.39 7.89
CA LEU A 619 -6.60 -8.05 8.41
C LEU A 619 -7.72 -7.33 7.64
N THR A 620 -7.68 -7.39 6.31
CA THR A 620 -8.71 -6.80 5.45
C THR A 620 -10.07 -7.41 5.72
N LEU A 621 -10.17 -8.73 5.91
CA LEU A 621 -11.43 -9.40 6.23
C LEU A 621 -12.00 -8.96 7.57
N LYS A 622 -11.15 -8.67 8.56
CA LYS A 622 -11.60 -8.18 9.87
C LYS A 622 -12.01 -6.72 9.84
N LEU A 623 -11.28 -5.89 9.10
CA LEU A 623 -11.56 -4.46 8.97
C LEU A 623 -12.82 -4.19 8.12
N PHE A 624 -13.12 -5.08 7.17
CA PHE A 624 -14.35 -5.07 6.39
C PHE A 624 -15.54 -5.61 7.18
#